data_AF-K0YG85-F1
#
_entry.id   AF-K0YG85-F1
#
_cell.length_a   1.000
_cell.length_b   1.000
_cell.length_c   1.000
_cell.angle_alpha   90.00
_cell.angle_beta   90.00
_cell.angle_gamma   90.00
#
_symmetry.space_group_name_H-M   'P 1'
#
loop_
_entity.id
_entity.type
_entity.pdbx_description
1 polymer ?
#
loop_
_entity_poly.entity_id
_entity_poly.type
_entity_poly.pdbx_seq_one_letter_code
_entity_poly.pdbx_strand_id
1 'polypeptide(L)'
;PAVDGAGQLTLALSRRRVAAAARARLADTGREPAFLLELRFLRAGGARRLGELAEAWVRALVPAGKADAVHELSDDSDRVFCLLVDADYRPVRSPAELFERYPQRA
;
A
#
# COMPACT_ATOMS: atom_id res chain seq x y z
N PRO A 1 13.38 3.03 6.99
CA PRO A 1 14.04 2.75 8.29
C PRO A 1 15.14 1.70 8.15
N ALA A 2 16.27 1.94 8.80
CA ALA A 2 17.25 0.88 9.03
C ALA A 2 16.71 0.00 10.17
N VAL A 3 16.39 -1.25 9.88
CA VAL A 3 16.19 -2.28 10.90
C VAL A 3 17.52 -3.00 11.00
N ASP A 4 18.10 -3.06 12.20
CA ASP A 4 19.46 -3.55 12.38
C ASP A 4 19.58 -5.02 11.89
N GLY A 5 20.59 -5.29 11.07
CA GLY A 5 20.78 -6.60 10.41
C GLY A 5 19.77 -6.96 9.31
N ALA A 6 18.87 -6.05 8.92
CA ALA A 6 17.89 -6.30 7.87
C ALA A 6 18.50 -6.04 6.48
N GLY A 7 18.47 -7.05 5.61
CA GLY A 7 18.99 -6.96 4.24
C GLY A 7 18.30 -5.89 3.40
N GLN A 8 18.88 -5.57 2.24
CA GLN A 8 18.29 -4.64 1.28
C GLN A 8 16.89 -5.11 0.84
N LEU A 9 15.97 -4.16 0.65
CA LEU A 9 14.68 -4.44 0.02
C LEU A 9 14.59 -3.73 -1.32
N THR A 10 13.91 -4.38 -2.26
CA THR A 10 13.48 -3.76 -3.50
C THR A 10 11.98 -3.44 -3.37
N LEU A 11 11.62 -2.19 -3.63
CA LEU A 11 10.23 -1.74 -3.69
C LEU A 11 9.89 -1.41 -5.15
N ALA A 12 8.87 -2.07 -5.70
CA ALA A 12 8.20 -1.64 -6.90
C ALA A 12 6.97 -0.79 -6.52
N LEU A 13 6.91 0.44 -7.02
CA LEU A 13 5.80 1.36 -6.80
C LEU A 13 5.02 1.56 -8.10
N SER A 14 3.71 1.32 -8.08
CA SER A 14 2.82 1.66 -9.18
C SER A 14 1.76 2.68 -8.77
N ARG A 15 1.34 3.52 -9.73
CA ARG A 15 0.31 4.55 -9.55
C ARG A 15 -0.75 4.41 -10.65
N ARG A 16 -2.01 4.32 -10.26
CA ARG A 16 -3.15 4.27 -11.20
C ARG A 16 -4.20 5.31 -10.84
N ARG A 17 -4.81 5.96 -11.83
CA ARG A 17 -5.94 6.87 -11.59
C ARG A 17 -7.15 6.07 -11.10
N VAL A 18 -7.82 6.58 -10.08
CA VAL A 18 -9.08 6.00 -9.60
C VAL A 18 -10.17 6.30 -10.61
N ALA A 19 -10.85 5.25 -11.08
CA ALA A 19 -11.97 5.36 -12.00
C ALA A 19 -13.20 5.98 -11.32
N ALA A 20 -14.05 6.67 -12.10
CA ALA A 20 -15.24 7.36 -11.57
C ALA A 20 -16.15 6.42 -10.74
N ALA A 21 -16.36 5.18 -11.20
CA ALA A 21 -17.17 4.19 -10.48
C ALA A 21 -16.60 3.81 -9.10
N ALA A 22 -15.27 3.81 -8.95
CA ALA A 22 -14.62 3.55 -7.66
C ALA A 22 -14.71 4.79 -6.74
N ARG A 23 -14.65 6.01 -7.30
CA ARG A 23 -14.85 7.25 -6.50
C ARG A 23 -16.25 7.32 -5.91
N ALA A 24 -17.28 6.89 -6.64
CA ALA A 24 -18.66 6.89 -6.16
C ALA A 24 -18.84 6.05 -4.88
N ARG A 25 -18.08 4.95 -4.73
CA ARG A 25 -18.08 4.12 -3.52
C ARG A 25 -17.41 4.77 -2.30
N LEU A 26 -16.70 5.87 -2.51
CA LEU A 26 -15.87 6.55 -1.52
C LEU A 26 -16.33 7.99 -1.26
N ALA A 27 -17.51 8.38 -1.77
CA ALA A 27 -18.02 9.74 -1.69
C ALA A 27 -18.11 10.26 -0.24
N ASP A 28 -18.40 9.39 0.72
CA ASP A 28 -18.59 9.75 2.13
C ASP A 28 -17.29 9.81 2.95
N THR A 29 -16.13 9.59 2.32
CA THR A 29 -14.83 9.53 3.02
C THR A 29 -14.20 10.90 3.29
N GLY A 30 -14.87 11.99 2.88
CA GLY A 30 -14.46 13.37 3.15
C GLY A 30 -13.25 13.87 2.36
N ARG A 31 -12.69 13.05 1.46
CA ARG A 31 -11.60 13.41 0.55
C ARG A 31 -11.74 12.65 -0.77
N GLU A 32 -11.63 13.33 -1.91
CA GLU A 32 -11.76 12.69 -3.21
C GLU A 32 -10.49 11.87 -3.56
N PRO A 33 -10.61 10.55 -3.79
CA PRO A 33 -9.47 9.72 -4.16
C PRO A 33 -9.12 9.92 -5.64
N ALA A 34 -7.87 10.29 -5.90
CA ALA A 34 -7.35 10.54 -7.26
C ALA A 34 -6.54 9.36 -7.78
N PHE A 35 -5.72 8.75 -6.92
CA PHE A 35 -4.82 7.65 -7.30
C PHE A 35 -4.92 6.48 -6.33
N LEU A 36 -4.71 5.29 -6.88
CA LEU A 36 -4.27 4.13 -6.12
C LEU A 36 -2.76 4.00 -6.24
N LEU A 37 -2.09 3.86 -5.10
CA LEU A 37 -0.70 3.43 -5.02
C LEU A 37 -0.64 1.95 -4.64
N GLU A 38 0.24 1.21 -5.31
CA GLU A 38 0.55 -0.18 -5.00
C GLU A 38 2.05 -0.29 -4.76
N LEU A 39 2.42 -0.82 -3.59
CA LEU A 39 3.77 -0.99 -3.11
C LEU A 39 4.05 -2.48 -3.01
N ARG A 40 4.84 -3.04 -3.93
CA ARG A 40 5.26 -4.44 -3.90
C ARG A 40 6.69 -4.53 -3.39
N PHE A 41 6.84 -5.11 -2.20
CA PHE A 41 8.14 -5.37 -1.58
C PHE A 41 8.62 -6.76 -1.97
N LEU A 42 9.79 -6.79 -2.61
CA LEU A 42 10.47 -7.99 -3.07
C LEU A 42 11.65 -8.27 -2.15
N ARG A 43 11.85 -9.56 -1.84
CA ARG A 43 13.00 -10.03 -1.06
C ARG A 43 14.28 -9.89 -1.90
N ALA A 44 15.24 -9.07 -1.49
CA ALA A 44 16.60 -9.20 -2.00
C ALA A 44 17.38 -10.17 -1.10
N GLY A 45 18.01 -11.20 -1.69
CA GLY A 45 19.06 -12.01 -1.07
C GLY A 45 18.75 -12.58 0.32
N GLY A 46 17.81 -13.53 0.45
CA GLY A 46 17.68 -14.34 1.66
C GLY A 46 17.13 -13.64 2.92
N ALA A 47 16.57 -12.44 2.80
CA ALA A 47 15.99 -11.73 3.94
C ALA A 47 14.87 -12.55 4.61
N ARG A 48 15.17 -13.10 5.80
CA ARG A 48 14.29 -13.98 6.60
C ARG A 48 13.05 -13.26 7.15
N ARG A 49 13.02 -11.92 7.11
CA ARG A 49 12.02 -11.05 7.77
C ARG A 49 11.35 -10.04 6.82
N LEU A 50 10.97 -10.47 5.60
CA LEU A 50 10.34 -9.59 4.61
C LEU A 50 9.09 -8.88 5.16
N GLY A 51 8.24 -9.58 5.92
CA GLY A 51 7.00 -9.02 6.48
C GLY A 51 7.25 -7.84 7.42
N GLU A 52 8.02 -8.05 8.49
CA GLU A 52 8.33 -7.02 9.49
C GLU A 52 9.01 -5.80 8.85
N LEU A 53 9.94 -6.05 7.91
CA LEU A 53 10.68 -4.98 7.25
C LEU A 53 9.81 -4.18 6.28
N ALA A 54 8.96 -4.86 5.51
CA ALA A 54 8.02 -4.19 4.60
C ALA A 54 7.01 -3.35 5.39
N GLU A 55 6.45 -3.89 6.47
CA GLU A 55 5.55 -3.14 7.36
C GLU A 55 6.25 -1.90 7.95
N ALA A 56 7.49 -2.04 8.44
CA ALA A 56 8.26 -0.93 8.98
C ALA A 56 8.52 0.16 7.93
N TRP A 57 8.77 -0.21 6.67
CA TRP A 57 8.90 0.75 5.57
C TRP A 57 7.57 1.45 5.28
N VAL A 58 6.47 0.71 5.18
CA VAL A 58 5.14 1.29 4.95
C VAL A 58 4.77 2.28 6.05
N ARG A 59 4.98 1.92 7.32
CA ARG A 59 4.75 2.82 8.46
C ARG A 59 5.62 4.07 8.45
N ALA A 60 6.82 4.01 7.87
CA ALA A 60 7.68 5.19 7.73
C ALA A 60 7.29 6.08 6.54
N LEU A 61 6.68 5.51 5.50
CA LEU A 61 6.23 6.25 4.31
C LEU A 61 4.85 6.89 4.50
N VAL A 62 4.01 6.31 5.36
CA VAL A 62 2.64 6.77 5.61
C VAL A 62 2.62 7.66 6.86
N PRO A 63 2.01 8.86 6.80
CA PRO A 63 1.89 9.74 7.96
C PRO A 63 1.31 9.04 9.19
N ALA A 64 1.83 9.39 10.37
CA ALA A 64 1.31 8.89 11.64
C ALA A 64 -0.21 9.16 11.74
N GLY A 65 -0.97 8.15 12.18
CA GLY A 65 -2.44 8.24 12.27
C GLY A 65 -3.19 8.00 10.95
N LYS A 66 -2.50 7.58 9.87
CA LYS A 66 -3.11 7.19 8.59
C LYS A 66 -2.86 5.72 8.21
N ALA A 67 -2.43 4.91 9.16
CA ALA A 67 -2.17 3.49 8.95
C ALA A 67 -3.43 2.70 8.53
N ASP A 68 -4.61 3.18 8.92
CA ASP A 68 -5.92 2.62 8.56
C ASP A 68 -6.34 2.87 7.09
N ALA A 69 -5.55 3.65 6.35
CA ALA A 69 -5.73 3.83 4.90
C ALA A 69 -4.88 2.85 4.07
N VAL A 70 -4.07 2.01 4.73
CA VAL A 70 -3.20 1.02 4.09
C VAL A 70 -3.85 -0.34 4.15
N HIS A 71 -3.87 -1.03 3.01
CA HIS A 71 -4.43 -2.37 2.86
C HIS A 71 -3.35 -3.33 2.38
N GLU A 72 -3.11 -4.40 3.12
CA GLU A 72 -2.19 -5.45 2.71
C GLU A 72 -2.93 -6.51 1.87
N LEU A 73 -2.40 -6.85 0.69
CA LEU A 73 -3.00 -7.79 -0.27
C LEU A 73 -2.24 -9.12 -0.37
N SER A 74 -1.42 -9.48 0.62
CA SER A 74 -0.35 -10.47 0.47
C SER A 74 -0.78 -11.90 0.10
N ASP A 75 0.06 -12.54 -0.73
CA ASP A 75 0.20 -13.99 -0.91
C ASP A 75 1.67 -14.38 -0.57
N ASP A 76 1.93 -15.64 -0.21
CA ASP A 76 3.02 -16.14 0.65
C ASP A 76 4.48 -15.72 0.28
N SER A 77 4.72 -15.20 -0.93
CA SER A 77 6.06 -14.86 -1.43
C SER A 77 6.39 -13.36 -1.46
N ASP A 78 5.41 -12.48 -1.70
CA ASP A 78 5.58 -11.04 -1.87
C ASP A 78 4.62 -10.25 -0.96
N ARG A 79 5.08 -9.10 -0.44
CA ARG A 79 4.23 -8.22 0.38
C ARG A 79 3.77 -7.03 -0.46
N VAL A 80 2.47 -7.00 -0.75
CA VAL A 80 1.84 -5.94 -1.54
C VAL A 80 0.95 -5.10 -0.64
N PHE A 81 1.17 -3.79 -0.64
CA PHE A 81 0.35 -2.83 0.08
C PHE A 81 -0.31 -1.87 -0.89
N CYS A 82 -1.57 -1.56 -0.65
CA CYS A 82 -2.36 -0.62 -1.42
C CYS A 82 -2.85 0.53 -0.54
N LEU A 83 -2.80 1.75 -1.08
CA LEU A 83 -3.43 2.91 -0.47
C LEU A 83 -4.05 3.81 -1.52
N LEU A 84 -5.23 4.35 -1.21
CA LEU A 84 -5.84 5.41 -2.00
C LEU A 84 -5.31 6.75 -1.51
N VAL A 85 -5.03 7.65 -2.46
CA VAL A 85 -4.56 9.00 -2.18
C VAL A 85 -5.31 10.02 -3.02
N ASP A 86 -5.41 11.25 -2.54
CA ASP A 86 -5.94 12.37 -3.30
C ASP A 86 -4.93 12.93 -4.32
N ALA A 87 -5.26 14.07 -4.94
CA ALA A 87 -4.39 14.73 -5.91
C ALA A 87 -3.06 15.22 -5.31
N ASP A 88 -3.01 15.45 -4.00
CA ASP A 88 -1.84 15.90 -3.24
C ASP A 88 -1.11 14.74 -2.55
N TYR A 89 -1.42 13.49 -2.90
CA TYR A 89 -0.84 12.28 -2.33
C TYR A 89 -1.09 12.08 -0.83
N ARG A 90 -2.16 12.66 -0.29
CA ARG A 90 -2.59 12.42 1.09
C ARG A 90 -3.43 11.15 1.17
N PRO A 91 -3.17 10.22 2.11
CA PRO A 91 -3.96 9.01 2.26
C PRO A 91 -5.46 9.29 2.48
N VAL A 92 -6.28 8.54 1.75
CA VAL A 92 -7.76 8.56 1.83
C VAL A 92 -8.20 7.26 2.51
N ARG A 93 -8.98 7.39 3.59
CA ARG A 93 -9.53 6.25 4.31
C ARG A 93 -10.44 5.45 3.37
N SER A 94 -10.33 4.14 3.41
CA SER A 94 -11.11 3.27 2.54
C SER A 94 -11.43 1.94 3.22
N PRO A 95 -12.58 1.34 2.91
CA PRO A 95 -12.92 -0.02 3.34
C PRO A 95 -12.00 -1.06 2.68
N ALA A 96 -11.64 -2.12 3.42
CA ALA A 96 -10.78 -3.20 2.93
C ALA A 96 -11.45 -3.99 1.78
N GLU A 97 -12.77 -4.04 1.77
CA GLU A 97 -13.63 -4.68 0.79
C GLU A 97 -13.40 -4.17 -0.64
N LEU A 98 -12.88 -2.95 -0.80
CA LEU A 98 -12.51 -2.41 -2.11
C LEU A 98 -11.33 -3.15 -2.76
N PHE A 99 -10.53 -3.84 -1.96
CA PHE A 99 -9.29 -4.46 -2.39
C PHE A 99 -9.36 -5.98 -2.47
N GLU A 100 -10.44 -6.62 -1.98
CA GLU A 100 -10.64 -8.07 -2.04
C GLU A 100 -10.61 -8.65 -3.45
N ARG A 101 -11.01 -7.86 -4.45
CA ARG A 101 -11.02 -8.25 -5.88
C ARG A 101 -9.91 -7.58 -6.68
N TYR A 102 -8.96 -6.96 -5.99
CA TYR A 102 -7.87 -6.29 -6.68
C TYR A 102 -6.94 -7.33 -7.29
N PRO A 103 -6.76 -7.37 -8.62
CA PRO A 103 -5.89 -8.37 -9.22
C PRO A 103 -4.47 -8.14 -8.73
N GLN A 104 -3.97 -9.10 -7.92
CA GLN A 104 -2.55 -9.24 -7.66
C GLN A 104 -1.91 -9.56 -9.01
N ARG A 105 -1.24 -8.59 -9.63
CA ARG A 105 -0.53 -8.87 -10.89
C ARG A 105 0.61 -9.85 -10.56
N ALA A 106 0.51 -11.07 -11.10
CA ALA A 106 1.58 -12.08 -11.10
C ALA A 106 2.90 -11.45 -11.54
#